data_AF-A0A9X0C8M6-F1
#
_entry.id   AF-A0A9X0C8M6-F1
#
_cell.length_a   1.000
_cell.length_b   1.000
_cell.length_c   1.000
_cell.angle_alpha   90.00
_cell.angle_beta   90.00
_cell.angle_gamma   90.00
#
_symmetry.space_group_name_H-M   'P 1'
#
loop_
_entity.id
_entity.type
_entity.pdbx_description
1 polymer ?
#
loop_
_entity_poly.entity_id
_entity_poly.type
_entity_poly.pdbx_seq_one_letter_code
_entity_poly.pdbx_strand_id
1 'polypeptide(L)'
;MAESDATASFTTGPPAGPPAGSPSEPVIVFVARGAPPRMYDDLGQLKYYLRPTLLELLEGFERKYGKLENRTYCYCPLVHKSIAPLDPDCDSVQSMTDILVYGRIYTRDIIFVLAHWDSITSDTSSFANIFKDFMDVKVTIRVFGSLSIDHNREFHEFDAHRVSAHYQGLIRLEEDFVIDDALRFVVRLEETRTVRIGVEESVDLMVQLTGRSEAEMYDRVLWIL
;
A
#
# COMPACT_ATOMS: atom_id res chain seq x y z
N MET A 1 -8.97 33.71 -17.46
CA MET A 1 -8.16 32.48 -17.47
C MET A 1 -7.49 32.41 -16.12
N ALA A 2 -7.99 31.57 -15.22
CA ALA A 2 -7.41 31.42 -13.89
C ALA A 2 -6.22 30.47 -14.03
N GLU A 3 -5.03 30.96 -13.70
CA GLU A 3 -3.84 30.14 -13.54
C GLU A 3 -4.10 29.14 -12.42
N SER A 4 -3.98 27.86 -12.77
CA SER A 4 -4.12 26.75 -11.85
C SER A 4 -2.89 26.72 -10.94
N ASP A 5 -3.05 27.13 -9.68
CA ASP A 5 -2.08 26.98 -8.58
C ASP A 5 -1.85 25.48 -8.20
N ALA A 6 -1.57 24.63 -9.19
CA ALA A 6 -1.35 23.20 -9.02
C ALA A 6 0.13 22.82 -9.18
N THR A 7 1.03 23.59 -8.56
CA THR A 7 2.26 23.00 -8.02
C THR A 7 2.05 22.74 -6.53
N ALA A 8 1.03 21.95 -6.18
CA ALA A 8 0.99 21.31 -4.88
C ALA A 8 2.28 20.49 -4.74
N SER A 9 3.13 20.84 -3.78
CA SER A 9 4.34 20.10 -3.48
C SER A 9 3.96 18.64 -3.23
N PHE A 10 4.61 17.71 -3.95
CA PHE A 10 4.44 16.28 -3.70
C PHE A 10 5.16 15.93 -2.41
N THR A 11 4.48 16.14 -1.28
CA THR A 11 5.05 15.93 0.05
C THR A 11 4.92 14.46 0.44
N THR A 12 6.05 13.78 0.57
CA THR A 12 6.12 12.39 1.03
C THR A 12 6.28 12.34 2.55
N GLY A 13 5.62 11.39 3.20
CA GLY A 13 5.67 11.22 4.66
C GLY A 13 4.63 12.05 5.41
N PRO A 14 4.66 12.07 6.74
CA PRO A 14 3.67 12.79 7.54
C PRO A 14 3.73 14.31 7.29
N PRO A 15 2.58 15.02 7.32
CA PRO A 15 2.55 16.48 7.18
C PRO A 15 3.34 17.21 8.27
N ALA A 16 3.86 18.40 7.93
CA ALA A 16 4.49 19.27 8.92
C ALA A 16 3.42 19.97 9.78
N GLY A 17 3.37 19.64 11.07
CA GLY A 17 2.46 20.26 12.04
C GLY A 17 1.10 19.54 12.18
N PRO A 18 0.15 20.12 12.94
CA PRO A 18 -1.12 19.48 13.24
C PRO A 18 -2.00 19.30 12.00
N PRO A 19 -2.84 18.26 11.97
CA PRO A 19 -3.73 18.00 10.86
C PRO A 19 -4.77 19.11 10.73
N ALA A 20 -4.93 19.63 9.51
CA ALA A 20 -6.06 20.45 9.09
C ALA A 20 -7.37 19.66 9.10
N GLY A 21 -8.48 20.39 9.27
CA GLY A 21 -9.84 19.83 9.28
C GLY A 21 -10.38 19.56 10.69
N SER A 22 -11.62 19.08 10.75
CA SER A 22 -12.30 18.74 12.02
C SER A 22 -11.52 17.64 12.76
N PRO A 23 -11.42 17.66 14.11
CA PRO A 23 -10.84 16.58 14.93
C PRO A 23 -11.29 15.16 14.57
N SER A 24 -12.52 15.01 14.06
CA SER A 24 -13.10 13.73 13.66
C SER A 24 -12.66 13.23 12.29
N GLU A 25 -12.00 14.06 11.49
CA GLU A 25 -11.57 13.68 10.16
C GLU A 25 -10.27 12.86 10.21
N PRO A 26 -10.23 11.71 9.51
CA PRO A 26 -9.02 10.91 9.45
C PRO A 26 -7.98 11.56 8.53
N VAL A 27 -6.71 11.27 8.81
CA VAL A 27 -5.58 11.56 7.92
C VAL A 27 -5.59 10.56 6.77
N ILE A 28 -5.56 11.05 5.54
CA ILE A 28 -5.58 10.21 4.34
C ILE A 28 -4.15 10.03 3.82
N VAL A 29 -3.77 8.79 3.57
CA VAL A 29 -2.40 8.46 3.16
C VAL A 29 -2.46 7.64 1.89
N PHE A 30 -1.97 8.19 0.78
CA PHE A 30 -1.91 7.48 -0.49
C PHE A 30 -0.63 6.66 -0.57
N VAL A 31 -0.76 5.35 -0.80
CA VAL A 31 0.35 4.40 -0.77
C VAL A 31 0.49 3.71 -2.12
N ALA A 32 1.71 3.70 -2.62
CA ALA A 32 2.10 2.94 -3.80
C ALA A 32 3.46 2.30 -3.52
N ARG A 33 3.68 1.11 -4.09
CA ARG A 33 4.91 0.34 -3.93
C ARG A 33 5.64 0.18 -5.25
N GLY A 34 6.94 0.42 -5.24
CA GLY A 34 7.87 -0.01 -6.28
C GLY A 34 8.74 -1.14 -5.77
N ALA A 35 9.06 -2.10 -6.64
CA ALA A 35 10.20 -2.98 -6.38
C ALA A 35 11.49 -2.18 -6.65
N PRO A 36 12.54 -2.31 -5.82
CA PRO A 36 13.83 -1.68 -6.10
C PRO A 36 14.38 -2.24 -7.42
N PRO A 37 14.53 -1.42 -8.48
CA PRO A 37 15.17 -1.84 -9.71
C PRO A 37 16.68 -1.88 -9.51
N ARG A 38 17.37 -2.78 -10.23
CA ARG A 38 18.84 -2.84 -10.21
C ARG A 38 19.53 -1.61 -10.85
N MET A 39 18.79 -0.75 -11.56
CA MET A 39 19.34 0.41 -12.29
C MET A 39 19.33 1.73 -11.52
N TYR A 40 18.56 1.85 -10.43
CA TYR A 40 18.46 3.10 -9.70
C TYR A 40 19.23 2.96 -8.40
N ASP A 41 20.41 3.60 -8.34
CA ASP A 41 21.25 3.62 -7.14
C ASP A 41 20.71 4.58 -6.06
N ASP A 42 19.73 5.43 -6.42
CA ASP A 42 19.13 6.44 -5.54
C ASP A 42 17.66 6.15 -5.23
N LEU A 43 17.41 5.82 -3.96
CA LEU A 43 16.08 5.57 -3.38
C LEU A 43 15.11 6.75 -3.61
N GLY A 44 15.62 7.99 -3.57
CA GLY A 44 14.80 9.20 -3.77
C GLY A 44 14.20 9.28 -5.17
N GLN A 45 14.98 8.92 -6.20
CA GLN A 45 14.51 8.88 -7.59
C GLN A 45 13.42 7.83 -7.78
N LEU A 46 13.56 6.68 -7.13
CA LEU A 46 12.55 5.63 -7.23
C LEU A 46 11.24 6.00 -6.54
N LYS A 47 11.30 6.66 -5.38
CA LYS A 47 10.10 7.22 -4.74
C LYS A 47 9.39 8.23 -5.65
N TYR A 48 10.16 9.05 -6.38
CA TYR A 48 9.60 10.00 -7.34
C TYR A 48 8.96 9.31 -8.55
N TYR A 49 9.47 8.14 -8.98
CA TYR A 49 8.85 7.34 -10.05
C TYR A 49 7.43 6.86 -9.71
N LEU A 50 7.10 6.70 -8.43
CA LEU A 50 5.76 6.30 -7.97
C LEU A 50 4.74 7.45 -7.97
N ARG A 51 5.19 8.69 -8.21
CA ARG A 51 4.33 9.89 -8.21
C ARG A 51 3.13 9.77 -9.17
N PRO A 52 3.25 9.32 -10.43
CA PRO A 52 2.10 9.20 -11.33
C PRO A 52 1.02 8.27 -10.76
N THR A 53 1.40 7.09 -10.28
CA THR A 53 0.47 6.13 -9.65
C THR A 53 -0.25 6.74 -8.45
N LEU A 54 0.47 7.51 -7.63
CA LEU A 54 -0.09 8.15 -6.44
C LEU A 54 -1.06 9.29 -6.79
N LEU A 55 -0.78 10.05 -7.86
CA LEU A 55 -1.69 11.08 -8.36
C LEU A 55 -2.96 10.47 -8.98
N GLU A 56 -2.83 9.40 -9.76
CA GLU A 56 -3.98 8.66 -10.30
C GLU A 56 -4.87 8.10 -9.18
N LEU A 57 -4.26 7.59 -8.11
CA LEU A 57 -4.97 7.09 -6.94
C LEU A 57 -5.73 8.21 -6.21
N LEU A 58 -5.11 9.38 -6.06
CA LEU A 58 -5.77 10.58 -5.52
C LEU A 58 -6.96 10.98 -6.37
N GLU A 59 -6.79 11.11 -7.69
CA GLU A 59 -7.88 11.47 -8.61
C GLU A 59 -9.04 10.48 -8.55
N GLY A 60 -8.73 9.17 -8.51
CA GLY A 60 -9.72 8.12 -8.33
C GLY A 60 -10.46 8.24 -7.00
N PHE A 61 -9.74 8.54 -5.93
CA PHE A 61 -10.32 8.74 -4.61
C PHE A 61 -11.26 9.96 -4.57
N GLU A 62 -10.81 11.11 -5.08
CA GLU A 62 -11.62 12.33 -5.10
C GLU A 62 -12.87 12.18 -5.97
N ARG A 63 -12.78 11.41 -7.06
CA ARG A 63 -13.94 11.09 -7.90
C ARG A 63 -15.01 10.29 -7.15
N LYS A 64 -14.61 9.38 -6.25
CA LYS A 64 -15.55 8.54 -5.49
C LYS A 64 -16.04 9.21 -4.20
N TYR A 65 -15.16 9.92 -3.50
CA TYR A 65 -15.39 10.40 -2.13
C TYR A 65 -15.48 11.93 -2.00
N GLY A 66 -15.30 12.67 -3.10
CA GLY A 66 -15.25 14.13 -3.10
C GLY A 66 -13.84 14.67 -2.85
N LYS A 67 -13.67 15.96 -3.13
CA LYS A 67 -12.38 16.65 -3.02
C LYS A 67 -11.85 16.69 -1.59
N LEU A 68 -10.52 16.74 -1.46
CA LEU A 68 -9.83 16.82 -0.18
C LEU A 68 -9.51 18.27 0.28
N GLU A 69 -10.22 19.27 -0.24
CA GLU A 69 -10.06 20.66 0.18
C GLU A 69 -10.26 20.78 1.71
N ASN A 70 -9.25 21.27 2.44
CA ASN A 70 -9.18 21.36 3.91
C ASN A 70 -8.99 20.05 4.69
N ARG A 71 -8.74 18.92 4.01
CA ARG A 71 -8.42 17.65 4.66
C ARG A 71 -6.92 17.41 4.65
N THR A 72 -6.44 16.80 5.73
CA THR A 72 -5.03 16.40 5.83
C THR A 72 -4.80 15.13 5.02
N TYR A 73 -3.94 15.20 4.01
CA TYR A 73 -3.47 14.03 3.30
C TYR A 73 -1.98 14.10 2.95
N CYS A 74 -1.36 12.94 2.72
CA CYS A 74 0.01 12.85 2.26
C CYS A 74 0.25 11.62 1.38
N TYR A 75 1.45 11.53 0.81
CA TYR A 75 1.89 10.42 -0.03
C TYR A 75 2.93 9.56 0.69
N CYS A 76 2.83 8.25 0.55
CA CYS A 76 3.75 7.26 1.13
C CYS A 76 4.24 6.31 0.03
N PRO A 77 5.22 6.73 -0.80
CA PRO A 77 5.87 5.84 -1.75
C PRO A 77 6.79 4.85 -1.02
N LEU A 78 6.54 3.55 -1.21
CA LEU A 78 7.30 2.47 -0.59
C LEU A 78 8.18 1.77 -1.62
N VAL A 79 9.39 1.38 -1.21
CA VAL A 79 10.36 0.70 -2.06
C VAL A 79 10.81 -0.57 -1.37
N HIS A 80 10.31 -1.71 -1.84
CA HIS A 80 10.72 -3.05 -1.40
C HIS A 80 10.09 -4.12 -2.29
N LYS A 81 10.66 -5.33 -2.26
CA LYS A 81 10.06 -6.51 -2.89
C LYS A 81 8.86 -6.98 -2.09
N SER A 82 7.75 -7.25 -2.78
CA SER A 82 6.47 -7.59 -2.13
C SER A 82 6.49 -8.90 -1.35
N ILE A 83 7.26 -9.89 -1.84
CA ILE A 83 7.25 -11.26 -1.31
C ILE A 83 8.26 -11.52 -0.20
N ALA A 84 9.22 -10.61 -0.03
CA ALA A 84 10.26 -10.73 0.98
C ALA A 84 9.75 -10.13 2.30
N PRO A 85 10.08 -10.73 3.45
CA PRO A 85 9.89 -10.08 4.73
C PRO A 85 10.53 -8.69 4.72
N LEU A 86 9.81 -7.70 5.24
CA LEU A 86 10.34 -6.36 5.40
C LEU A 86 11.38 -6.36 6.50
N ASP A 87 12.56 -5.83 6.19
CA ASP A 87 13.54 -5.47 7.21
C ASP A 87 12.91 -4.39 8.11
N PRO A 88 12.84 -4.60 9.44
CA PRO A 88 12.28 -3.62 10.38
C PRO A 88 12.94 -2.23 10.27
N ASP A 89 14.21 -2.18 9.89
CA ASP A 89 14.98 -0.93 9.79
C ASP A 89 14.92 -0.32 8.39
N CYS A 90 14.12 -0.87 7.46
CA CYS A 90 14.03 -0.32 6.11
C CYS A 90 13.20 0.97 6.08
N ASP A 91 13.54 1.82 5.12
CA ASP A 91 12.87 3.11 4.88
C ASP A 91 11.35 2.99 4.66
N SER A 92 10.87 1.87 4.11
CA SER A 92 9.43 1.62 3.95
C SER A 92 8.72 1.44 5.30
N VAL A 93 9.31 0.66 6.21
CA VAL A 93 8.78 0.45 7.57
C VAL A 93 8.84 1.76 8.36
N GLN A 94 9.95 2.50 8.27
CA GLN A 94 10.07 3.81 8.90
C GLN A 94 8.99 4.77 8.40
N SER A 95 8.79 4.87 7.08
CA SER A 95 7.78 5.77 6.49
C SER A 95 6.36 5.47 6.97
N MET A 96 5.99 4.18 7.08
CA MET A 96 4.69 3.79 7.62
C MET A 96 4.58 4.06 9.12
N THR A 97 5.65 3.79 9.86
CA THR A 97 5.71 4.03 11.32
C THR A 97 5.56 5.51 11.63
N ASP A 98 6.24 6.40 10.89
CA ASP A 98 6.15 7.85 11.08
C ASP A 98 4.72 8.37 10.89
N ILE A 99 3.98 7.79 9.95
CA ILE A 99 2.57 8.11 9.71
C ILE A 99 1.68 7.62 10.84
N LEU A 100 1.90 6.41 11.34
CA LEU A 100 1.17 5.86 12.48
C LEU A 100 1.44 6.66 13.77
N VAL A 101 2.69 7.04 14.00
CA VAL A 101 3.11 7.93 15.09
C VAL A 101 2.43 9.29 14.96
N TYR A 102 2.35 9.85 13.76
CA TYR A 102 1.64 11.10 13.50
C TYR A 102 0.15 11.00 13.90
N GLY A 103 -0.54 9.93 13.49
CA GLY A 103 -1.93 9.68 13.90
C GLY A 103 -2.07 9.58 15.41
N ARG A 104 -1.17 8.85 16.09
CA ARG A 104 -1.16 8.76 17.56
C ARG A 104 -0.98 10.12 18.22
N ILE A 105 0.04 10.89 17.82
CA ILE A 105 0.38 12.19 18.43
C ILE A 105 -0.82 13.16 18.38
N TYR A 106 -1.52 13.18 17.25
CA TYR A 106 -2.66 14.08 17.04
C TYR A 106 -4.02 13.44 17.31
N THR A 107 -4.04 12.23 17.87
CA THR A 107 -5.27 11.46 18.16
C THR A 107 -6.20 11.38 16.95
N ARG A 108 -5.63 11.04 15.78
CA ARG A 108 -6.34 10.93 14.52
C ARG A 108 -6.38 9.49 14.02
N ASP A 109 -7.56 9.12 13.52
CA ASP A 109 -7.73 7.95 12.67
C ASP A 109 -6.90 8.10 11.38
N ILE A 110 -6.45 6.98 10.84
CA ILE A 110 -5.67 6.92 9.59
C ILE A 110 -6.42 6.10 8.55
N ILE A 111 -6.48 6.61 7.32
CA ILE A 111 -6.90 5.85 6.15
C ILE A 111 -5.71 5.69 5.21
N PHE A 112 -5.19 4.46 5.08
CA PHE A 112 -4.25 4.11 4.02
C PHE A 112 -5.02 3.76 2.75
N VAL A 113 -4.85 4.54 1.70
CA VAL A 113 -5.41 4.30 0.37
C VAL A 113 -4.34 3.63 -0.48
N LEU A 114 -4.55 2.38 -0.88
CA LEU A 114 -3.56 1.55 -1.56
C LEU A 114 -3.84 1.48 -3.06
N ALA A 115 -2.81 1.65 -3.90
CA ALA A 115 -2.92 1.52 -5.35
C ALA A 115 -3.25 0.08 -5.81
N HIS A 116 -2.78 -0.91 -5.04
CA HIS A 116 -2.93 -2.35 -5.27
C HIS A 116 -3.01 -3.12 -3.95
N TRP A 117 -3.46 -4.38 -4.00
CA TRP A 117 -3.56 -5.27 -2.82
C TRP A 117 -2.23 -5.40 -2.08
N ASP A 118 -1.12 -5.46 -2.80
CA ASP A 118 0.23 -5.68 -2.26
C ASP A 118 1.05 -4.37 -2.10
N SER A 119 0.38 -3.23 -1.95
CA SER A 119 1.06 -1.92 -1.85
C SER A 119 1.83 -1.72 -0.54
N ILE A 120 1.52 -2.48 0.51
CA ILE A 120 2.25 -2.43 1.79
C ILE A 120 3.29 -3.54 1.86
N THR A 121 2.85 -4.78 1.65
CA THR A 121 3.66 -5.99 1.47
C THR A 121 2.69 -7.15 1.20
N SER A 122 3.16 -8.25 0.61
CA SER A 122 2.43 -9.52 0.57
C SER A 122 2.90 -10.52 1.64
N ASP A 123 3.96 -10.19 2.38
CA ASP A 123 4.40 -10.97 3.54
C ASP A 123 3.51 -10.69 4.75
N THR A 124 2.81 -11.72 5.21
CA THR A 124 1.80 -11.63 6.27
C THR A 124 2.37 -11.23 7.62
N SER A 125 3.56 -11.73 7.95
CA SER A 125 4.24 -11.42 9.20
C SER A 125 4.66 -9.95 9.25
N SER A 126 5.22 -9.45 8.16
CA SER A 126 5.61 -8.05 7.99
C SER A 126 4.39 -7.12 8.05
N PHE A 127 3.29 -7.50 7.39
CA PHE A 127 2.04 -6.74 7.47
C PHE A 127 1.54 -6.59 8.91
N ALA A 128 1.39 -7.71 9.63
CA ALA A 128 0.93 -7.69 11.01
C ALA A 128 1.89 -6.92 11.94
N ASN A 129 3.19 -7.02 11.68
CA ASN A 129 4.21 -6.33 12.46
C ASN A 129 4.17 -4.80 12.35
N ILE A 130 3.69 -4.24 11.24
CA ILE A 130 3.58 -2.78 11.07
C ILE A 130 2.55 -2.20 12.05
N PHE A 131 1.44 -2.91 12.28
CA PHE A 131 0.31 -2.38 13.04
C PHE A 131 0.26 -2.83 14.50
N LYS A 132 1.00 -3.89 14.87
CA LYS A 132 0.92 -4.51 16.21
C LYS A 132 1.11 -3.53 17.37
N ASP A 133 1.98 -2.53 17.20
CA ASP A 133 2.32 -1.58 18.25
C ASP A 133 1.41 -0.34 18.23
N PHE A 134 0.42 -0.29 17.33
CA PHE A 134 -0.48 0.85 17.07
C PHE A 134 -1.97 0.50 17.24
N MET A 135 -2.29 -0.42 18.15
CA MET A 135 -3.67 -0.83 18.46
C MET A 135 -4.56 0.29 18.99
N ASP A 136 -3.96 1.37 19.51
CA ASP A 136 -4.63 2.59 19.98
C ASP A 136 -5.02 3.56 18.85
N VAL A 137 -4.47 3.38 17.64
CA VAL A 137 -4.80 4.19 16.46
C VAL A 137 -5.75 3.40 15.57
N LYS A 138 -6.92 3.97 15.24
CA LYS A 138 -7.81 3.32 14.28
C LYS A 138 -7.25 3.46 12.87
N VAL A 139 -6.92 2.32 12.26
CA VAL A 139 -6.33 2.27 10.91
C VAL A 139 -7.28 1.55 9.95
N THR A 140 -7.73 2.28 8.94
CA THR A 140 -8.55 1.77 7.84
C THR A 140 -7.70 1.64 6.58
N ILE A 141 -7.83 0.53 5.88
CA ILE A 141 -7.19 0.29 4.59
C ILE A 141 -8.26 0.38 3.50
N ARG A 142 -8.01 1.19 2.48
CA ARG A 142 -8.82 1.30 1.27
C ARG A 142 -8.02 0.88 0.05
N VAL A 143 -8.28 -0.31 -0.48
CA VAL A 143 -7.58 -0.79 -1.67
C VAL A 143 -8.34 -0.37 -2.90
N PHE A 144 -7.68 0.34 -3.82
CA PHE A 144 -8.19 0.52 -5.18
C PHE A 144 -7.80 -0.69 -6.03
N GLY A 145 -8.70 -1.66 -6.13
CA GLY A 145 -8.40 -2.94 -6.77
C GLY A 145 -9.66 -3.60 -7.29
N SER A 146 -9.50 -4.70 -8.03
CA SER A 146 -10.62 -5.54 -8.44
C SER A 146 -10.84 -6.66 -7.42
N LEU A 147 -12.10 -6.88 -7.03
CA LEU A 147 -12.53 -8.06 -6.28
C LEU A 147 -13.21 -9.13 -7.14
N SER A 148 -13.50 -8.89 -8.42
CA SER A 148 -14.14 -9.87 -9.32
C SER A 148 -13.40 -10.02 -10.64
N ILE A 149 -13.75 -11.10 -11.36
CA ILE A 149 -13.28 -11.40 -12.72
C ILE A 149 -13.72 -10.33 -13.72
N ASP A 150 -14.76 -9.55 -13.41
CA ASP A 150 -15.27 -8.49 -14.29
C ASP A 150 -14.36 -7.25 -14.34
N HIS A 151 -13.22 -7.29 -13.64
CA HIS A 151 -12.17 -6.26 -13.63
C HIS A 151 -12.63 -4.85 -13.24
N ASN A 152 -13.81 -4.70 -12.64
CA ASN A 152 -14.26 -3.41 -12.14
C ASN A 152 -13.43 -3.03 -10.91
N ARG A 153 -12.59 -2.01 -11.05
CA ARG A 153 -11.74 -1.51 -9.97
C ARG A 153 -12.54 -0.57 -9.09
N GLU A 154 -12.60 -0.88 -7.81
CA GLU A 154 -13.26 -0.05 -6.82
C GLU A 154 -12.41 0.08 -5.56
N PHE A 155 -12.77 1.05 -4.71
CA PHE A 155 -12.23 1.14 -3.37
C PHE A 155 -12.95 0.17 -2.43
N HIS A 156 -12.19 -0.78 -1.90
CA HIS A 156 -12.61 -1.76 -0.89
C HIS A 156 -12.02 -1.39 0.47
N GLU A 157 -12.84 -1.40 1.51
CA GLU A 157 -12.48 -0.90 2.84
C GLU A 157 -12.29 -2.05 3.84
N PHE A 158 -11.23 -1.99 4.64
CA PHE A 158 -10.83 -3.01 5.60
C PHE A 158 -10.29 -2.38 6.88
N ASP A 159 -10.48 -3.05 8.01
CA ASP A 159 -9.84 -2.70 9.27
C ASP A 159 -8.46 -3.37 9.35
N ALA A 160 -7.38 -2.59 9.45
CA ALA A 160 -6.01 -3.12 9.43
C ALA A 160 -5.70 -4.04 10.62
N HIS A 161 -6.31 -3.77 11.78
CA HIS A 161 -6.12 -4.56 12.99
C HIS A 161 -6.88 -5.88 12.92
N ARG A 162 -8.08 -5.89 12.32
CA ARG A 162 -8.80 -7.15 12.04
C ARG A 162 -8.08 -8.00 10.99
N VAL A 163 -7.54 -7.39 9.94
CA VAL A 163 -6.69 -8.09 8.95
C VAL A 163 -5.46 -8.71 9.65
N SER A 164 -4.78 -7.95 10.51
CA SER A 164 -3.64 -8.43 11.28
C SER A 164 -4.00 -9.59 12.22
N ALA A 165 -5.15 -9.51 12.88
CA ALA A 165 -5.64 -10.57 13.76
C ALA A 165 -5.93 -11.89 13.01
N HIS A 166 -6.46 -11.81 11.77
CA HIS A 166 -6.60 -12.98 10.90
C HIS A 166 -5.24 -13.59 10.55
N TYR A 167 -4.25 -12.78 10.16
CA TYR A 167 -2.89 -13.29 9.86
C TYR A 167 -2.22 -13.96 11.05
N GLN A 168 -2.48 -13.48 12.27
CA GLN A 168 -1.95 -14.04 13.50
C GLN A 168 -2.75 -15.26 14.01
N GLY A 169 -3.83 -15.66 13.33
CA GLY A 169 -4.70 -16.75 13.77
C GLY A 169 -5.45 -16.46 15.08
N LEU A 170 -5.62 -15.18 15.44
CA LEU A 170 -6.29 -14.75 16.66
C LEU A 170 -7.81 -14.77 16.53
N ILE A 171 -8.33 -14.72 15.30
CA ILE A 171 -9.74 -14.90 14.99
C ILE A 171 -9.95 -16.37 14.62
N ARG A 172 -10.64 -17.12 15.49
CA ARG A 172 -11.02 -18.51 15.20
C ARG A 172 -12.24 -18.51 14.30
N LEU A 173 -12.19 -19.28 13.22
CA LEU A 173 -13.28 -19.46 12.24
C LEU A 173 -14.47 -20.28 12.79
N GLU A 174 -14.51 -20.56 14.09
CA GLU A 174 -15.43 -21.52 14.70
C GLU A 174 -16.80 -20.92 15.07
N GLU A 175 -16.97 -19.60 15.02
CA GLU A 175 -18.25 -18.93 15.32
C GLU A 175 -18.74 -18.16 14.07
N ASP A 176 -19.59 -18.83 13.30
CA ASP A 176 -20.25 -18.39 12.07
C ASP A 176 -19.34 -18.17 10.84
N PHE A 177 -19.67 -18.86 9.75
CA PHE A 177 -19.10 -18.79 8.39
C PHE A 177 -19.23 -17.40 7.71
N VAL A 178 -19.37 -16.31 8.47
CA VAL A 178 -19.34 -14.96 7.92
C VAL A 178 -17.90 -14.68 7.54
N ILE A 179 -17.58 -14.93 6.26
CA ILE A 179 -16.39 -14.37 5.61
C ILE A 179 -16.50 -12.85 5.79
N ASP A 180 -15.86 -12.32 6.82
CA ASP A 180 -15.79 -10.90 7.05
C ASP A 180 -14.87 -10.25 5.99
N ASP A 181 -15.03 -8.95 5.79
CA ASP A 181 -14.29 -8.25 4.75
C ASP A 181 -12.77 -8.33 4.99
N ALA A 182 -12.32 -8.42 6.24
CA ALA A 182 -10.91 -8.58 6.58
C ALA A 182 -10.34 -9.92 6.09
N LEU A 183 -11.07 -11.02 6.23
CA LEU A 183 -10.69 -12.32 5.66
C LEU A 183 -10.61 -12.27 4.13
N ARG A 184 -11.48 -11.48 3.46
CA ARG A 184 -11.40 -11.28 2.00
C ARG A 184 -10.11 -10.60 1.59
N PHE A 185 -9.64 -9.61 2.35
CA PHE A 185 -8.34 -8.98 2.12
C PHE A 185 -7.21 -10.02 2.24
N VAL A 186 -7.24 -10.83 3.31
CA VAL A 186 -6.24 -11.88 3.55
C VAL A 186 -6.16 -12.85 2.36
N VAL A 187 -7.30 -13.37 1.91
CA VAL A 187 -7.37 -14.26 0.74
C VAL A 187 -6.78 -13.60 -0.51
N ARG A 188 -7.15 -12.35 -0.80
CA ARG A 188 -6.64 -11.63 -1.97
C ARG A 188 -5.14 -11.35 -1.91
N LEU A 189 -4.61 -11.06 -0.72
CA LEU A 189 -3.18 -10.85 -0.58
C LEU A 189 -2.40 -12.15 -0.81
N GLU A 190 -2.89 -13.29 -0.31
CA GLU A 190 -2.29 -14.60 -0.55
C GLU A 190 -2.34 -15.05 -2.01
N GLU A 191 -3.45 -14.79 -2.71
CA GLU A 191 -3.52 -15.01 -4.16
C GLU A 191 -2.50 -14.13 -4.91
N THR A 192 -2.40 -12.86 -4.53
CA THR A 192 -1.42 -11.93 -5.11
C THR A 192 0.00 -12.43 -4.84
N ARG A 193 0.29 -12.88 -3.62
CA ARG A 193 1.57 -13.47 -3.22
C ARG A 193 1.91 -14.69 -4.06
N THR A 194 0.95 -15.60 -4.25
CA THR A 194 1.13 -16.82 -5.04
C THR A 194 1.50 -16.50 -6.49
N VAL A 195 0.79 -15.56 -7.11
CA VAL A 195 1.10 -15.10 -8.48
C VAL A 195 2.48 -14.45 -8.52
N ARG A 196 2.83 -13.61 -7.53
CA ARG A 196 4.14 -12.95 -7.46
C ARG A 196 5.27 -13.97 -7.35
N ILE A 197 5.17 -14.94 -6.43
CA ILE A 197 6.16 -16.02 -6.28
C ILE A 197 6.32 -16.77 -7.60
N GLY A 198 5.22 -17.17 -8.25
CA GLY A 198 5.28 -17.87 -9.53
C GLY A 198 5.96 -17.05 -10.64
N VAL A 199 5.75 -15.73 -10.67
CA VAL A 199 6.45 -14.82 -11.57
C VAL A 199 7.94 -14.75 -11.25
N GLU A 200 8.32 -14.56 -9.98
CA GLU A 200 9.75 -14.46 -9.58
C GLU A 200 10.49 -15.76 -9.91
N GLU A 201 9.92 -16.92 -9.56
CA GLU A 201 10.50 -18.24 -9.87
C GLU A 201 10.64 -18.47 -11.38
N SER A 202 9.63 -18.06 -12.16
CA SER A 202 9.68 -18.16 -13.62
C SER A 202 10.79 -17.28 -14.20
N VAL A 203 10.91 -16.04 -13.72
CA VAL A 203 11.98 -15.11 -14.12
C VAL A 203 13.36 -15.68 -13.79
N ASP A 204 13.56 -16.18 -12.58
CA ASP A 204 14.82 -16.80 -12.17
C ASP A 204 15.19 -17.99 -13.06
N LEU A 205 14.23 -18.84 -13.38
CA LEU A 205 14.42 -19.95 -14.32
C LEU A 205 14.80 -19.44 -15.72
N MET A 206 14.13 -18.41 -16.22
CA MET A 206 14.47 -17.82 -17.52
C MET A 206 15.86 -17.20 -17.53
N VAL A 207 16.29 -16.55 -16.45
CA VAL A 207 17.66 -16.03 -16.30
C VAL A 207 18.67 -17.18 -16.38
N GLN A 208 18.43 -18.27 -15.63
CA GLN A 208 19.31 -19.45 -15.63
C GLN A 208 19.40 -20.11 -17.01
N LEU A 209 18.28 -20.23 -17.72
CA LEU A 209 18.21 -20.91 -19.01
C LEU A 209 18.73 -20.06 -20.17
N THR A 210 18.59 -18.74 -20.10
CA THR A 210 18.92 -17.83 -21.22
C THR A 210 20.24 -17.08 -21.02
N GLY A 211 20.75 -17.00 -19.79
CA GLY A 211 21.90 -16.17 -19.42
C GLY A 211 21.66 -14.66 -19.56
N ARG A 212 20.41 -14.24 -19.78
CA ARG A 212 19.99 -12.84 -19.90
C ARG A 212 19.76 -12.21 -18.52
N SER A 213 19.67 -10.88 -18.47
CA SER A 213 19.46 -10.18 -17.21
C SER A 213 18.03 -10.40 -16.67
N GLU A 214 17.87 -10.40 -15.35
CA GLU A 214 16.57 -10.47 -14.67
C GLU A 214 15.61 -9.37 -15.15
N ALA A 215 16.11 -8.16 -15.38
CA ALA A 215 15.33 -7.04 -15.90
C ALA A 215 14.74 -7.32 -17.29
N GLU A 216 15.54 -7.89 -18.19
CA GLU A 216 15.06 -8.26 -19.53
C GLU A 216 14.01 -9.38 -19.47
N MET A 217 14.13 -10.30 -18.51
CA MET A 217 13.16 -11.38 -18.31
C MET A 217 11.87 -10.88 -17.67
N TYR A 218 11.94 -9.97 -16.69
CA TYR A 218 10.76 -9.34 -16.07
C TYR A 218 9.92 -8.59 -17.09
N ASP A 219 10.54 -7.79 -17.96
CA ASP A 219 9.81 -7.09 -19.02
C ASP A 219 9.03 -8.09 -19.87
N ARG A 220 9.65 -9.20 -20.29
CA ARG A 220 9.00 -10.23 -21.10
C ARG A 220 7.84 -10.94 -20.41
N VAL A 221 7.91 -11.14 -19.08
CA VAL A 221 6.81 -11.74 -18.30
C VAL A 221 5.67 -10.77 -18.09
N LEU A 222 5.97 -9.49 -17.84
CA LEU A 222 4.97 -8.45 -17.70
C LEU A 222 4.18 -8.20 -18.99
N TRP A 223 4.74 -8.53 -20.17
CA TRP A 223 4.00 -8.51 -21.45
C TRP A 223 2.97 -9.65 -21.60
N ILE A 224 3.07 -10.72 -20.80
CA ILE A 224 2.21 -11.91 -20.87
C ILE A 224 1.04 -11.83 -19.87
N LEU A 225 1.16 -10.99 -18.84
CA LEU A 225 0.17 -10.76 -17.77
C LEU A 225 -0.71 -9.55 -18.06
#